data_AF-A0A0R1V8H3-F1
#
_entry.id   AF-A0A0R1V8H3-F1
#
_cell.length_a   1.000
_cell.length_b   1.000
_cell.length_c   1.000
_cell.angle_alpha   90.00
_cell.angle_beta   90.00
_cell.angle_gamma   90.00
#
_symmetry.space_group_name_H-M   'P 1'
#
loop_
_entity.id
_entity.type
_entity.pdbx_description
1 polymer ?
#
loop_
_entity_poly.entity_id
_entity_poly.type
_entity_poly.pdbx_seq_one_letter_code
_entity_poly.pdbx_strand_id
1 'polypeptide(L)'
;MNDESFEQINGIALAYMGDAIYEVYIRRHLIAAGLTKPNKLHRIATHFVSAKAQAFLITKMEEEDLLTPVEQEYFKRGRNAKSHTTAKNTSVLTYRISTGFEALFGYLYLSEQTQRLDELAQWCIVTIEGKKDELGQD
;
A
#
# COMPACT_ATOMS: atom_id res chain seq x y z
N MET A 1 -12.96 -3.87 22.25
CA MET A 1 -11.54 -4.04 21.87
C MET A 1 -10.75 -3.11 22.75
N ASN A 2 -9.65 -3.55 23.36
CA ASN A 2 -8.88 -2.69 24.26
C ASN A 2 -8.11 -1.66 23.41
N ASP A 3 -8.33 -0.37 23.69
CA ASP A 3 -7.71 0.79 23.02
C ASP A 3 -6.16 0.83 23.11
N GLU A 4 -5.52 -0.04 23.91
CA GLU A 4 -4.09 0.07 24.24
C GLU A 4 -3.12 -0.64 23.26
N SER A 5 -3.57 -1.32 22.20
CA SER A 5 -2.73 -2.36 21.55
C SER A 5 -2.09 -2.02 20.20
N PHE A 6 -2.62 -1.09 19.39
CA PHE A 6 -2.17 -0.96 17.99
C PHE A 6 -0.81 -0.27 17.85
N GLU A 7 -0.46 0.65 18.76
CA GLU A 7 0.85 1.30 18.82
C GLU A 7 1.99 0.31 19.12
N GLN A 8 1.68 -0.85 19.69
CA GLN A 8 2.67 -1.88 20.02
C GLN A 8 2.79 -2.97 18.93
N ILE A 9 1.92 -2.93 17.91
CA ILE A 9 1.97 -3.92 16.82
C ILE A 9 3.25 -3.69 16.00
N ASN A 10 3.98 -4.78 15.78
CA ASN A 10 5.21 -4.76 14.99
C ASN A 10 4.91 -4.52 13.50
N GLY A 11 5.89 -4.00 12.78
CA GLY A 11 5.73 -3.62 11.36
C GLY A 11 5.30 -4.76 10.44
N ILE A 12 5.69 -6.02 10.72
CA ILE A 12 5.28 -7.18 9.90
C ILE A 12 3.80 -7.48 10.08
N ALA A 13 3.30 -7.45 11.31
CA ALA A 13 1.89 -7.70 11.60
C ALA A 13 0.99 -6.58 11.04
N LEU A 14 1.45 -5.33 11.09
CA LEU A 14 0.77 -4.21 10.40
C LEU A 14 0.75 -4.43 8.89
N ALA A 15 1.89 -4.77 8.28
CA ALA A 15 1.98 -5.03 6.85
C ALA A 15 1.06 -6.17 6.41
N TYR A 16 1.03 -7.25 7.17
CA TYR A 16 0.12 -8.37 6.92
C TYR A 16 -1.36 -7.95 6.84
N MET A 17 -1.80 -7.06 7.75
CA MET A 17 -3.16 -6.51 7.70
C MET A 17 -3.34 -5.58 6.50
N GLY A 18 -2.41 -4.65 6.30
CA GLY A 18 -2.53 -3.63 5.26
C GLY A 18 -2.50 -4.17 3.84
N ASP A 19 -1.77 -5.25 3.57
CA ASP A 19 -1.80 -5.95 2.28
C ASP A 19 -3.23 -6.39 1.93
N ALA A 20 -3.91 -7.07 2.85
CA ALA A 20 -5.29 -7.50 2.67
C ALA A 20 -6.26 -6.32 2.51
N ILE A 21 -6.09 -5.26 3.30
CA ILE A 21 -6.95 -4.08 3.24
C ILE A 21 -6.80 -3.36 1.91
N TYR A 22 -5.57 -3.07 1.47
CA TYR A 22 -5.33 -2.39 0.21
C TYR A 22 -5.83 -3.21 -0.99
N GLU A 23 -5.64 -4.54 -0.97
CA GLU A 23 -6.18 -5.45 -1.99
C GLU A 23 -7.71 -5.34 -2.12
N VAL A 24 -8.44 -5.18 -1.02
CA VAL A 24 -9.91 -5.00 -1.05
C VAL A 24 -10.30 -3.70 -1.77
N TYR A 25 -9.60 -2.59 -1.51
CA TYR A 25 -9.85 -1.32 -2.22
C TYR A 25 -9.65 -1.47 -3.72
N ILE A 26 -8.54 -2.07 -4.13
CA ILE A 26 -8.23 -2.27 -5.54
C ILE A 26 -9.25 -3.20 -6.19
N ARG A 27 -9.60 -4.33 -5.56
CA ARG A 27 -10.61 -5.24 -6.12
C ARG A 27 -11.97 -4.59 -6.24
N ARG A 28 -12.40 -3.82 -5.23
CA ARG A 28 -13.66 -3.06 -5.26
C ARG A 28 -13.67 -2.07 -6.42
N HIS A 29 -12.59 -1.30 -6.60
CA HIS A 29 -12.44 -0.36 -7.71
C HIS A 29 -12.57 -1.04 -9.07
N LEU A 30 -11.84 -2.14 -9.29
CA LEU A 30 -11.87 -2.87 -10.56
C LEU A 30 -13.24 -3.48 -10.87
N ILE A 31 -13.91 -4.03 -9.86
CA ILE A 31 -15.27 -4.56 -10.01
C ILE A 31 -16.26 -3.43 -10.32
N ALA A 32 -16.15 -2.29 -9.63
CA ALA A 32 -16.98 -1.11 -9.89
C ALA A 32 -16.76 -0.54 -11.30
N ALA A 33 -15.55 -0.67 -11.85
CA ALA A 33 -15.23 -0.36 -13.24
C ALA A 33 -15.75 -1.40 -14.26
N GLY A 34 -16.53 -2.40 -13.83
CA GLY A 34 -17.16 -3.40 -14.69
C GLY A 34 -16.28 -4.58 -15.07
N LEU A 35 -15.10 -4.75 -14.44
CA LEU A 35 -14.23 -5.90 -14.70
C LEU A 35 -14.73 -7.12 -13.93
N THR A 36 -15.04 -8.20 -14.64
CA THR A 36 -15.61 -9.42 -14.05
C THR A 36 -14.81 -10.69 -14.36
N LYS A 37 -13.89 -10.66 -15.34
CA LYS A 37 -13.11 -11.84 -15.74
C LYS A 37 -11.93 -12.06 -14.77
N PRO A 38 -11.81 -13.20 -14.08
CA PRO A 38 -10.79 -13.42 -13.04
C PRO A 38 -9.34 -13.17 -13.50
N ASN A 39 -8.95 -13.69 -14.66
CA ASN A 39 -7.60 -13.49 -15.20
C ASN A 39 -7.31 -12.01 -15.50
N LYS A 40 -8.33 -11.26 -15.97
CA LYS A 40 -8.20 -9.82 -16.25
C LYS A 40 -8.13 -9.03 -14.94
N LEU A 41 -8.96 -9.37 -13.95
CA LEU A 41 -8.94 -8.77 -12.61
C LEU A 41 -7.56 -8.93 -11.96
N HIS A 42 -7.03 -10.15 -11.90
CA HIS A 42 -5.73 -10.41 -11.30
C HIS A 42 -4.62 -9.63 -12.01
N ARG A 43 -4.55 -9.71 -13.34
CA ARG A 43 -3.53 -9.00 -14.14
C ARG A 43 -3.59 -7.49 -13.92
N ILE A 44 -4.79 -6.90 -13.89
CA ILE A 44 -4.93 -5.46 -13.69
C ILE A 44 -4.58 -5.09 -12.24
N ALA A 45 -5.07 -5.85 -11.24
CA ALA A 45 -4.78 -5.62 -9.83
C ALA A 45 -3.26 -5.60 -9.54
N THR A 46 -2.47 -6.47 -10.16
CA THR A 46 -0.99 -6.48 -10.01
C THR A 46 -0.33 -5.13 -10.33
N HIS A 47 -0.93 -4.31 -11.21
CA HIS A 47 -0.40 -2.96 -11.50
C HIS A 47 -0.56 -1.98 -10.33
N PHE A 48 -1.50 -2.24 -9.41
CA PHE A 48 -1.73 -1.43 -8.22
C PHE A 48 -1.01 -1.99 -7.01
N VAL A 49 -0.98 -3.32 -6.86
CA VAL A 49 -0.57 -3.98 -5.60
C VAL A 49 0.85 -4.53 -5.61
N SER A 50 1.55 -4.54 -6.74
CA SER A 50 2.94 -5.02 -6.76
C SER A 50 3.87 -4.16 -5.91
N ALA A 51 4.94 -4.76 -5.36
CA ALA A 51 5.95 -4.04 -4.58
C ALA A 51 6.56 -2.84 -5.33
N LYS A 52 6.69 -2.91 -6.66
CA LYS A 52 7.14 -1.79 -7.50
C LYS A 52 6.11 -0.66 -7.57
N ALA A 53 4.83 -1.00 -7.66
CA ALA A 53 3.75 -0.01 -7.66
C ALA A 53 3.65 0.69 -6.31
N GLN A 54 3.69 -0.08 -5.20
CA GLN A 54 3.69 0.46 -3.85
C GLN A 54 4.93 1.34 -3.57
N ALA A 55 6.11 0.93 -4.05
CA ALA A 55 7.32 1.76 -3.92
C ALA A 55 7.21 3.08 -4.71
N PHE A 56 6.66 3.03 -5.92
CA PHE A 56 6.37 4.22 -6.70
C PHE A 56 5.37 5.15 -5.99
N LEU A 57 4.31 4.60 -5.40
CA LEU A 57 3.32 5.36 -4.65
C LEU A 57 3.94 6.08 -3.45
N ILE A 58 4.77 5.40 -2.65
CA ILE A 58 5.47 6.04 -1.53
C ILE A 58 6.36 7.19 -2.00
N THR A 59 7.13 7.01 -3.09
CA THR A 59 7.94 8.11 -3.64
C THR A 59 7.08 9.31 -4.00
N LYS A 60 5.90 9.10 -4.60
CA LYS A 60 4.96 10.18 -4.93
C LYS A 60 4.35 10.84 -3.67
N MET A 61 4.01 10.05 -2.66
CA MET A 61 3.53 10.57 -1.38
C MET A 61 4.58 11.44 -0.67
N GLU A 62 5.87 11.06 -0.76
CA GLU A 62 6.99 11.84 -0.21
C GLU A 62 7.22 13.14 -1.00
N GLU A 63 7.11 13.10 -2.34
CA GLU A 63 7.22 14.29 -3.20
C GLU A 63 6.11 15.32 -2.93
N GLU A 64 4.90 14.86 -2.60
CA GLU A 64 3.72 15.69 -2.36
C GLU A 64 3.53 16.06 -0.86
N ASP A 65 4.42 15.62 0.03
CA ASP A 65 4.29 15.75 1.49
C ASP A 65 2.91 15.28 2.00
N LEU A 66 2.40 14.19 1.43
CA LEU A 66 1.04 13.72 1.66
C LEU A 66 0.84 13.11 3.06
N LEU A 67 1.91 12.53 3.63
CA LEU A 67 1.86 11.75 4.87
C LEU A 67 2.17 12.60 6.09
N THR A 68 1.31 12.50 7.11
CA THR A 68 1.55 13.10 8.42
C THR A 68 2.79 12.49 9.11
N PRO A 69 3.40 13.16 10.10
CA PRO A 69 4.54 12.62 10.83
C PRO A 69 4.29 11.24 11.46
N VAL A 70 3.08 10.98 11.95
CA VAL A 70 2.68 9.69 12.54
C VAL A 70 2.59 8.61 11.46
N GLU A 71 1.96 8.91 10.32
CA GLU A 71 1.87 7.99 9.18
C GLU A 71 3.27 7.60 8.67
N GLN A 72 4.19 8.57 8.60
CA GLN A 72 5.59 8.32 8.23
C GLN A 72 6.30 7.41 9.23
N GLU A 73 5.95 7.46 10.52
CA GLU A 73 6.52 6.58 11.54
C GLU A 73 6.10 5.12 11.30
N TYR A 74 4.81 4.88 11.07
CA TYR A 74 4.29 3.53 10.79
C TYR A 74 4.81 2.97 9.47
N PHE A 75 4.95 3.81 8.45
CA PHE A 75 5.67 3.46 7.23
C PHE A 75 7.11 3.01 7.53
N LYS A 76 7.88 3.81 8.28
CA LYS A 76 9.27 3.49 8.65
C LYS A 76 9.35 2.21 9.47
N ARG A 77 8.36 1.96 10.34
CA ARG A 77 8.26 0.75 11.17
C ARG A 77 8.13 -0.52 10.32
N GLY A 78 7.26 -0.50 9.30
CA GLY A 78 7.17 -1.59 8.31
C GLY A 78 8.46 -1.72 7.49
N ARG A 79 8.96 -0.60 6.95
CA ARG A 79 10.18 -0.58 6.10
C ARG A 79 11.43 -1.11 6.81
N ASN A 80 11.54 -0.91 8.11
CA ASN A 80 12.66 -1.34 8.92
C ASN A 80 12.44 -2.69 9.59
N ALA A 81 11.26 -3.30 9.43
CA ALA A 81 11.01 -4.63 9.92
C ALA A 81 11.95 -5.63 9.22
N LYS A 82 12.64 -6.46 10.00
CA LYS A 82 13.59 -7.44 9.48
C LYS A 82 12.81 -8.62 8.88
N SER A 83 12.76 -8.72 7.55
CA SER A 83 12.44 -9.99 6.89
C SER A 83 13.74 -10.77 6.65
N HIS A 84 13.76 -12.06 6.99
CA HIS A 84 14.92 -12.95 6.80
C HIS A 84 15.14 -13.33 5.33
N THR A 85 15.16 -12.38 4.39
CA THR A 85 15.23 -12.67 2.94
C THR A 85 16.51 -12.14 2.30
N THR A 86 17.26 -13.04 1.66
CA THR A 86 18.53 -12.85 0.95
C THR A 86 18.34 -12.43 -0.52
N ALA A 87 17.53 -11.41 -0.80
CA ALA A 87 17.33 -10.94 -2.18
C ALA A 87 18.46 -9.97 -2.64
N LYS A 88 18.59 -9.73 -3.95
CA LYS A 88 19.57 -8.77 -4.51
C LYS A 88 19.27 -7.35 -4.00
N ASN A 89 20.29 -6.52 -3.74
CA ASN A 89 20.16 -5.22 -3.05
C ASN A 89 18.99 -4.32 -3.53
N THR A 90 18.80 -4.14 -4.83
CA THR A 90 17.70 -3.31 -5.38
C THR A 90 16.31 -3.90 -5.12
N SER A 91 16.16 -5.22 -5.19
CA SER A 91 14.89 -5.88 -4.87
C SER A 91 14.59 -5.83 -3.37
N VAL A 92 15.63 -5.85 -2.52
CA VAL A 92 15.48 -5.72 -1.06
C VAL A 92 14.92 -4.36 -0.69
N LEU A 93 15.45 -3.26 -1.25
CA LEU A 93 14.94 -1.92 -0.95
C LEU A 93 13.47 -1.76 -1.38
N THR A 94 13.14 -2.21 -2.59
CA THR A 94 11.76 -2.15 -3.12
C THR A 94 10.80 -2.92 -2.21
N TYR A 95 11.20 -4.12 -1.78
CA TYR A 95 10.40 -4.94 -0.88
C TYR A 95 10.20 -4.29 0.48
N ARG A 96 11.27 -3.71 1.06
CA ARG A 96 11.17 -2.97 2.32
C ARG A 96 10.23 -1.78 2.21
N ILE A 97 10.29 -1.02 1.11
CA ILE A 97 9.37 0.11 0.91
C ILE A 97 7.92 -0.39 0.82
N SER A 98 7.68 -1.47 0.05
CA SER A 98 6.37 -2.13 -0.06
C SER A 98 5.83 -2.59 1.30
N THR A 99 6.64 -3.24 2.13
CA THR A 99 6.25 -3.60 3.51
C THR A 99 5.95 -2.37 4.37
N GLY A 100 6.66 -1.27 4.17
CA GLY A 100 6.34 0.02 4.80
C GLY A 100 4.98 0.55 4.39
N PHE A 101 4.67 0.52 3.08
CA PHE A 101 3.38 0.93 2.53
C PHE A 101 2.24 0.11 3.14
N GLU A 102 2.40 -1.22 3.17
CA GLU A 102 1.42 -2.12 3.78
C GLU A 102 1.26 -1.82 5.27
N ALA A 103 2.35 -1.58 6.01
CA ALA A 103 2.26 -1.26 7.43
C ALA A 103 1.49 0.05 7.71
N LEU A 104 1.62 1.05 6.85
CA LEU A 104 0.84 2.29 6.92
C LEU A 104 -0.67 2.00 6.77
N PHE A 105 -1.07 1.24 5.75
CA PHE A 105 -2.48 0.87 5.55
C PHE A 105 -3.02 0.00 6.69
N GLY A 106 -2.21 -0.91 7.22
CA GLY A 106 -2.55 -1.72 8.38
C GLY A 106 -2.79 -0.87 9.64
N TYR A 107 -1.94 0.13 9.88
CA TYR A 107 -2.12 1.08 10.98
C TYR A 107 -3.43 1.86 10.83
N LEU A 108 -3.68 2.48 9.68
CA LEU A 108 -4.88 3.28 9.45
C LEU A 108 -6.15 2.45 9.65
N TYR A 109 -6.15 1.20 9.20
CA TYR A 109 -7.27 0.29 9.42
C TYR A 109 -7.47 -0.09 10.90
N LEU A 110 -6.40 -0.50 11.59
CA LEU A 110 -6.48 -0.98 12.98
C LEU A 110 -6.71 0.13 14.00
N SER A 111 -6.39 1.38 13.63
CA SER A 111 -6.72 2.58 14.39
C SER A 111 -8.06 3.21 13.97
N GLU A 112 -8.86 2.49 13.18
CA GLU A 112 -10.22 2.89 12.76
C GLU A 112 -10.28 4.25 12.03
N GLN A 113 -9.20 4.65 11.38
CA GLN A 113 -9.11 5.89 10.60
C GLN A 113 -9.70 5.71 9.19
N THR A 114 -10.96 5.28 9.11
CA THR A 114 -11.61 4.88 7.86
C THR A 114 -11.59 6.00 6.81
N GLN A 115 -11.87 7.25 7.19
CA GLN A 115 -11.85 8.36 6.25
C GLN A 115 -10.46 8.56 5.63
N ARG A 116 -9.40 8.55 6.44
CA ARG A 116 -8.03 8.73 5.97
C ARG A 116 -7.57 7.55 5.11
N LEU A 117 -8.01 6.34 5.47
CA LEU A 117 -7.78 5.12 4.70
C LEU A 117 -8.43 5.21 3.31
N ASP A 118 -9.70 5.64 3.23
CA ASP A 118 -10.42 5.86 1.96
C ASP A 118 -9.71 6.93 1.11
N GLU A 119 -9.28 8.04 1.71
CA GLU A 119 -8.57 9.13 1.04
C GLU A 119 -7.26 8.65 0.39
N LEU A 120 -6.40 7.95 1.16
CA LEU A 120 -5.13 7.43 0.63
C LEU A 120 -5.34 6.33 -0.40
N ALA A 121 -6.31 5.44 -0.21
CA ALA A 121 -6.63 4.40 -1.19
C ALA A 121 -7.08 5.02 -2.53
N GLN A 122 -7.95 6.03 -2.47
CA GLN A 122 -8.41 6.73 -3.66
C GLN A 122 -7.27 7.48 -4.35
N TRP A 123 -6.42 8.18 -3.59
CA TRP A 123 -5.24 8.84 -4.13
C TRP A 123 -4.32 7.82 -4.84
N CYS A 124 -4.06 6.66 -4.23
CA CYS A 124 -3.24 5.61 -4.85
C CYS A 124 -3.81 5.13 -6.19
N ILE A 125 -5.13 4.93 -6.26
CA ILE A 125 -5.82 4.52 -7.49
C ILE A 125 -5.61 5.56 -8.59
N VAL A 126 -5.91 6.83 -8.30
CA VAL A 126 -5.76 7.94 -9.26
C VAL A 126 -4.32 8.08 -9.73
N THR A 127 -3.34 8.00 -8.82
CA THR A 127 -1.92 8.14 -9.16
C THR A 127 -1.42 7.00 -10.06
N ILE A 128 -1.87 5.76 -9.84
CA ILE A 128 -1.51 4.63 -10.72
C ILE A 128 -2.20 4.73 -12.09
N GLU A 129 -3.44 5.18 -12.15
CA GLU A 129 -4.17 5.36 -13.41
C GLU A 129 -3.59 6.51 -14.23
N GLY A 130 -3.29 7.66 -13.62
CA GLY A 130 -2.64 8.79 -14.29
C GLY A 130 -1.27 8.43 -14.87
N LYS A 131 -0.48 7.61 -14.15
CA LYS A 131 0.79 7.07 -14.67
C LYS A 131 0.61 6.26 -15.96
N LYS A 132 -0.47 5.51 -16.11
CA LYS A 132 -0.72 4.73 -17.34
C LYS A 132 -1.04 5.63 -18.53
N ASP A 133 -1.76 6.71 -18.28
CA ASP A 133 -2.11 7.67 -19.33
C ASP A 133 -0.87 8.43 -19.83
N GLU A 134 0.08 8.74 -18.94
CA GLU A 134 1.37 9.38 -19.30
C GLU A 134 2.31 8.46 -20.10
N LEU A 135 2.25 7.14 -19.88
CA LEU A 135 3.15 6.17 -20.51
C LEU A 135 2.66 5.66 -21.87
N GLY A 136 1.45 6.05 -22.30
CA GLY A 136 0.82 5.51 -23.51
C GLY A 136 0.37 4.06 -23.28
N GLN A 137 -0.92 3.81 -23.49
CA GLN A 137 -1.49 2.48 -23.31
C GLN A 137 -0.98 1.52 -24.40
N ASP A 138 -0.31 0.43 -24.00
CA ASP A 138 -0.12 -0.78 -24.80
C ASP A 138 -1.15 -1.88 -24.42
#